data_AF-A0A384DLK4-F1
#
_entry.id   AF-A0A384DLK4-F1
#
_cell.length_a   1.000
_cell.length_b   1.000
_cell.length_c   1.000
_cell.angle_alpha   90.00
_cell.angle_beta   90.00
_cell.angle_gamma   90.00
#
_symmetry.space_group_name_H-M   'P 1'
#
loop_
_entity.id
_entity.type
_entity.pdbx_description
1 polymer ?
#
loop_
_entity_poly.entity_id
_entity_poly.type
_entity_poly.pdbx_seq_one_letter_code
_entity_poly.pdbx_strand_id
1 'polypeptide(L)'
;MDLVLELKNNASKLLLAIMESRHDSENAERILYNMRPKELVEVIKKAYMQGEVEFEDGENGEDGAASPRNVGHNIYILAHQLARHNKELQTMLKPGGQVDGDEALEFYAKHTAQIEIVRLDRTMEQIVFPVPSICEFLTKESKLRIYYTTERDEQGSKINDFFLRSEDLFNEMNWQKKLRGGSAMRPGTAGPCGPGLSRAWAGWCRACLQAGAELV
;
A
#
# COMPACT_ATOMS: atom_id res chain seq x y z
N MET A 1 -23.48 -1.28 -7.84
CA MET A 1 -22.37 -0.49 -7.27
C MET A 1 -22.96 0.45 -6.23
N ASP A 2 -22.51 0.36 -4.98
CA ASP A 2 -23.04 1.17 -3.87
C ASP A 2 -22.50 2.62 -3.97
N LEU A 3 -23.37 3.56 -4.35
CA LEU A 3 -23.04 4.98 -4.48
C LEU A 3 -22.43 5.57 -3.19
N VAL A 4 -22.82 5.03 -2.03
CA VAL A 4 -22.29 5.44 -0.73
C VAL A 4 -20.82 5.05 -0.60
N LEU A 5 -20.45 3.86 -1.08
CA LEU A 5 -19.07 3.36 -1.02
C LEU A 5 -18.15 4.15 -1.94
N GLU A 6 -18.62 4.50 -3.14
CA GLU A 6 -17.87 5.35 -4.07
C GLU A 6 -17.67 6.77 -3.52
N LEU A 7 -18.70 7.34 -2.88
CA LEU A 7 -18.59 8.63 -2.19
C LEU A 7 -17.53 8.58 -1.08
N LYS A 8 -17.53 7.52 -0.26
CA LYS A 8 -16.52 7.31 0.80
C LYS A 8 -15.11 7.19 0.22
N ASN A 9 -14.95 6.47 -0.90
CA ASN A 9 -13.68 6.31 -1.59
C ASN A 9 -13.14 7.65 -2.13
N ASN A 10 -14.00 8.46 -2.74
CA ASN A 10 -13.61 9.75 -3.28
C ASN A 10 -13.28 10.74 -2.17
N ALA A 11 -14.07 10.75 -1.08
CA ALA A 11 -13.81 11.56 0.09
C ALA A 11 -12.48 11.21 0.77
N SER A 12 -12.18 9.91 0.96
CA SER A 12 -10.92 9.49 1.58
C SER A 12 -9.71 9.85 0.72
N LYS A 13 -9.78 9.69 -0.61
CA LYS A 13 -8.74 10.14 -1.54
C LYS A 13 -8.52 11.65 -1.49
N LEU A 14 -9.59 12.44 -1.41
CA LEU A 14 -9.48 13.90 -1.26
C LEU A 14 -8.78 14.29 0.05
N LEU A 15 -9.15 13.65 1.17
CA LEU A 15 -8.54 13.92 2.46
C LEU A 15 -7.05 13.53 2.49
N LEU A 16 -6.68 12.41 1.86
CA LEU A 16 -5.27 12.03 1.69
C LEU A 16 -4.50 13.06 0.86
N ALA A 17 -5.07 13.53 -0.26
CA ALA A 17 -4.44 14.57 -1.09
C ALA A 17 -4.26 15.90 -0.32
N ILE A 18 -5.18 16.25 0.57
CA ILE A 18 -5.05 17.42 1.47
C ILE A 18 -3.91 17.19 2.47
N MET A 19 -3.86 16.02 3.10
CA MET A 19 -2.82 15.65 4.08
C MET A 19 -1.41 15.57 3.49
N GLU A 20 -1.28 15.21 2.22
CA GLU A 20 0.01 15.17 1.49
C GLU A 20 0.56 16.57 1.15
N SER A 21 -0.24 17.63 1.32
CA SER A 21 0.23 18.99 1.03
C SER A 21 1.20 19.52 2.10
N ARG A 22 1.97 20.56 1.74
CA ARG A 22 3.07 21.14 2.56
C ARG A 22 2.65 21.75 3.90
N HIS A 23 1.35 21.72 4.25
CA HIS A 23 0.78 22.24 5.50
C HIS A 23 0.18 21.11 6.36
N ASP A 24 0.89 19.99 6.46
CA ASP A 24 0.46 18.75 7.12
C ASP A 24 -0.15 18.98 8.51
N SER A 25 0.47 19.83 9.32
CA SER A 25 0.07 20.11 10.71
C SER A 25 -1.24 20.91 10.79
N GLU A 26 -1.40 21.96 9.99
CA GLU A 26 -2.62 22.78 9.95
C GLU A 26 -3.79 21.98 9.36
N ASN A 27 -3.52 21.17 8.34
CA ASN A 27 -4.51 20.28 7.75
C ASN A 27 -4.93 19.18 8.73
N ALA A 28 -3.98 18.59 9.46
CA ALA A 28 -4.26 17.60 10.48
C ALA A 28 -5.18 18.16 11.57
N GLU A 29 -4.90 19.36 12.07
CA GLU A 29 -5.75 20.03 13.06
C GLU A 29 -7.17 20.25 12.53
N ARG A 30 -7.32 20.77 11.31
CA ARG A 30 -8.64 20.97 10.68
C ARG A 30 -9.43 19.68 10.50
N ILE A 31 -8.76 18.61 10.10
CA ILE A 31 -9.40 17.31 9.90
C ILE A 31 -9.79 16.72 11.25
N LEU A 32 -8.89 16.72 12.24
CA LEU A 32 -9.14 16.20 13.58
C LEU A 32 -10.19 17.02 14.35
N TYR A 33 -10.38 18.31 14.03
CA TYR A 33 -11.48 19.10 14.58
C TYR A 33 -12.85 18.57 14.15
N ASN A 34 -12.96 18.09 12.90
CA ASN A 34 -14.21 17.64 12.31
C ASN A 34 -14.42 16.12 12.39
N MET A 35 -13.37 15.36 12.74
CA MET A 35 -13.39 13.89 12.76
C MET A 35 -13.08 13.36 14.16
N ARG A 36 -13.93 12.47 14.67
CA ARG A 36 -13.72 11.82 15.97
C ARG A 36 -12.77 10.63 15.81
N PRO A 37 -11.63 10.56 16.54
CA PRO A 37 -10.67 9.46 16.45
C PRO A 37 -11.28 8.07 16.61
N LYS A 38 -12.24 7.92 17.54
CA LYS A 38 -12.91 6.64 17.80
C LYS A 38 -13.74 6.17 16.61
N GLU A 39 -14.49 7.07 16.00
CA GLU A 39 -15.32 6.76 14.83
C GLU A 39 -14.48 6.41 13.61
N LEU A 40 -13.33 7.08 13.45
CA LEU A 40 -12.39 6.78 12.38
C LEU A 40 -11.92 5.32 12.46
N VAL A 41 -11.52 4.89 13.66
CA VAL A 41 -11.09 3.50 13.91
C VAL A 41 -12.24 2.51 13.71
N GLU A 42 -13.45 2.83 14.17
CA GLU A 42 -14.62 1.97 13.93
C GLU A 42 -14.93 1.81 12.44
N VAL A 43 -14.83 2.88 11.64
CA VAL A 43 -15.08 2.81 10.19
C VAL A 43 -14.05 1.93 9.50
N ILE A 44 -12.77 2.01 9.89
CA ILE A 44 -11.71 1.13 9.39
C ILE A 44 -12.03 -0.33 9.67
N LYS A 45 -12.38 -0.65 10.94
CA LYS A 45 -12.74 -2.02 11.35
C LYS A 45 -13.98 -2.52 10.62
N LYS A 46 -15.05 -1.71 10.51
CA LYS A 46 -16.29 -2.07 9.80
C LYS A 46 -16.05 -2.34 8.30
N ALA A 47 -15.26 -1.51 7.64
CA ALA A 47 -14.93 -1.69 6.22
C ALA A 47 -14.14 -2.98 5.97
N TYR A 48 -13.25 -3.36 6.90
CA TYR A 48 -12.54 -4.64 6.85
C TYR A 48 -13.51 -5.82 6.93
N MET A 49 -14.38 -5.85 7.94
CA MET A 49 -15.37 -6.92 8.12
C MET A 49 -16.32 -7.06 6.92
N GLN A 50 -16.77 -5.93 6.36
CA GLN A 50 -17.60 -5.93 5.14
C GLN A 50 -16.87 -6.59 3.96
N GLY A 51 -15.58 -6.29 3.79
CA GLY A 51 -14.75 -6.89 2.75
C GLY A 51 -14.41 -8.36 2.98
N GLU A 52 -14.50 -8.88 4.21
CA GLU A 52 -14.38 -10.33 4.46
C GLU A 52 -15.64 -11.09 4.05
N VAL A 53 -16.82 -10.57 4.41
CA VAL A 53 -18.10 -11.17 4.02
C VAL A 53 -18.25 -11.24 2.50
N GLU A 54 -17.89 -10.18 1.78
CA GLU A 54 -17.93 -10.16 0.30
C GLU A 54 -16.93 -11.13 -0.34
N PHE A 55 -15.85 -11.51 0.34
CA PHE A 55 -14.85 -12.45 -0.18
C PHE A 55 -15.28 -13.92 -0.05
N GLU A 56 -16.10 -14.24 0.96
CA GLU A 56 -16.63 -15.58 1.20
C GLU A 56 -17.77 -15.96 0.24
N ASP A 57 -18.52 -14.97 -0.28
CA ASP A 57 -19.73 -15.17 -1.09
C ASP A 57 -19.51 -15.27 -2.62
N GLY A 58 -18.28 -15.16 -3.13
CA GLY A 58 -17.91 -15.68 -4.46
C GLY A 58 -17.32 -14.71 -5.49
N GLU A 59 -16.60 -15.34 -6.43
CA GLU A 59 -15.96 -14.83 -7.65
C GLU A 59 -14.66 -14.01 -7.49
N ASN A 60 -13.56 -14.62 -7.97
CA ASN A 60 -12.21 -14.06 -8.18
C ASN A 60 -12.13 -12.53 -8.12
N GLY A 61 -11.65 -12.04 -6.98
CA GLY A 61 -11.46 -10.62 -6.66
C GLY A 61 -10.51 -9.89 -7.61
N GLU A 62 -11.07 -9.41 -8.72
CA GLU A 62 -10.64 -8.14 -9.29
C GLU A 62 -11.16 -7.05 -8.36
N ASP A 63 -10.34 -6.76 -7.34
CA ASP A 63 -10.58 -5.77 -6.30
C ASP A 63 -10.94 -4.43 -6.96
N GLY A 64 -12.23 -4.15 -7.06
CA GLY A 64 -12.73 -2.93 -7.69
C GLY A 64 -12.10 -1.72 -7.01
N ALA A 65 -11.83 -0.66 -7.77
CA ALA A 65 -11.19 0.56 -7.26
C ALA A 65 -11.94 1.23 -6.09
N ALA A 66 -13.16 0.78 -5.79
CA ALA A 66 -14.00 1.18 -4.66
C ALA A 66 -14.57 -0.03 -3.90
N SER A 67 -13.75 -1.04 -3.57
CA SER A 67 -14.13 -2.13 -2.65
C SER A 67 -14.13 -1.67 -1.18
N PRO A 68 -14.88 -2.32 -0.26
CA PRO A 68 -14.85 -2.01 1.16
C PRO A 68 -13.44 -2.07 1.75
N ARG A 69 -12.62 -3.07 1.38
CA ARG A 69 -11.22 -3.17 1.81
C ARG A 69 -10.40 -1.97 1.34
N ASN A 70 -10.50 -1.57 0.08
CA ASN A 70 -9.77 -0.42 -0.45
C ASN A 70 -10.17 0.89 0.24
N VAL A 71 -11.46 1.08 0.49
CA VAL A 71 -11.96 2.26 1.23
C VAL A 71 -11.46 2.24 2.67
N GLY A 72 -11.53 1.09 3.34
CA GLY A 72 -10.99 0.90 4.69
C GLY A 72 -9.50 1.21 4.79
N HIS A 73 -8.70 0.76 3.81
CA HIS A 73 -7.26 1.01 3.75
C HIS A 73 -6.95 2.49 3.53
N ASN A 74 -7.66 3.20 2.65
CA ASN A 74 -7.48 4.64 2.46
C ASN A 74 -7.73 5.41 3.77
N ILE A 75 -8.78 5.03 4.50
CA ILE A 75 -9.12 5.64 5.79
C ILE A 75 -8.05 5.28 6.84
N TYR A 76 -7.53 4.05 6.83
CA TYR A 76 -6.42 3.66 7.70
C TYR A 76 -5.17 4.50 7.45
N ILE A 77 -4.78 4.73 6.19
CA ILE A 77 -3.61 5.56 5.86
C ILE A 77 -3.83 7.00 6.35
N LEU A 78 -5.03 7.55 6.15
CA LEU A 78 -5.38 8.87 6.67
C LEU A 78 -5.25 8.91 8.20
N ALA A 79 -5.82 7.93 8.90
CA ALA A 79 -5.73 7.83 10.35
C ALA A 79 -4.28 7.72 10.84
N HIS A 80 -3.47 6.91 10.14
CA HIS A 80 -2.04 6.74 10.41
C HIS A 80 -1.27 8.06 10.28
N GLN A 81 -1.55 8.86 9.25
CA GLN A 81 -0.95 10.18 9.08
C GLN A 81 -1.41 11.15 10.18
N LEU A 82 -2.71 11.19 10.49
CA LEU A 82 -3.27 12.05 11.54
C LEU A 82 -2.75 11.70 12.94
N ALA A 83 -2.43 10.42 13.20
CA ALA A 83 -1.90 9.96 14.48
C ALA A 83 -0.57 10.61 14.88
N ARG A 84 0.18 11.16 13.92
CA ARG A 84 1.39 11.96 14.19
C ARG A 84 1.08 13.24 14.96
N HIS A 85 -0.14 13.74 14.84
CA HIS A 85 -0.64 14.95 15.50
C HIS A 85 -1.60 14.65 16.66
N ASN A 86 -1.96 13.38 16.88
CA ASN A 86 -2.92 12.99 17.93
C ASN A 86 -2.49 11.69 18.64
N LYS A 87 -2.03 11.82 19.88
CA LYS A 87 -1.55 10.70 20.72
C LYS A 87 -2.64 9.68 21.09
N GLU A 88 -3.90 10.12 21.21
CA GLU A 88 -5.02 9.22 21.48
C GLU A 88 -5.23 8.31 20.26
N LEU A 89 -5.35 8.89 19.07
CA LEU A 89 -5.49 8.15 17.82
C LEU A 89 -4.29 7.21 17.58
N GLN A 90 -3.07 7.68 17.87
CA GLN A 90 -1.87 6.85 17.79
C GLN A 90 -1.96 5.61 18.68
N THR A 91 -2.54 5.73 19.87
CA THR A 91 -2.72 4.60 20.79
C THR A 91 -3.79 3.65 20.28
N MET A 92 -4.88 4.19 19.71
CA MET A 92 -5.98 3.40 19.17
C MET A 92 -5.62 2.61 17.91
N LEU A 93 -4.62 3.05 17.13
CA LEU A 93 -4.18 2.36 15.92
C LEU A 93 -3.13 1.26 16.18
N LYS A 94 -2.61 1.13 17.40
CA LYS A 94 -1.63 0.07 17.72
C LYS A 94 -2.33 -1.30 17.73
N PRO A 95 -1.89 -2.27 16.90
CA PRO A 95 -2.42 -3.62 16.96
C PRO A 95 -2.03 -4.29 18.29
N GLY A 96 -2.97 -4.98 18.93
CA GLY A 96 -2.75 -5.68 20.21
C GLY A 96 -3.29 -4.93 21.44
N GLY A 97 -4.25 -4.02 21.26
CA GLY A 97 -5.07 -3.51 22.35
C GLY A 97 -6.08 -4.57 22.81
N GLN A 98 -6.62 -4.45 24.02
CA GLN A 98 -7.63 -5.36 24.59
C GLN A 98 -9.02 -5.28 23.88
N VAL A 99 -9.09 -4.86 22.62
CA VAL A 99 -10.35 -4.52 21.95
C VAL A 99 -10.61 -5.45 20.78
N ASP A 100 -11.80 -6.05 20.74
CA ASP A 100 -12.27 -6.84 19.61
C ASP A 100 -12.08 -6.09 18.26
N GLY A 101 -11.76 -6.84 17.21
CA GLY A 101 -11.56 -6.31 15.84
C GLY A 101 -10.17 -5.73 15.55
N ASP A 102 -9.14 -6.10 16.31
CA ASP A 102 -7.74 -5.70 16.07
C ASP A 102 -7.12 -6.37 14.83
N GLU A 103 -7.70 -7.45 14.33
CA GLU A 103 -7.29 -8.13 13.09
C GLU A 103 -7.28 -7.18 11.89
N ALA A 104 -8.27 -6.29 11.80
CA ALA A 104 -8.33 -5.27 10.74
C ALA A 104 -7.12 -4.31 10.81
N LEU A 105 -6.78 -3.84 12.00
CA LEU A 105 -5.66 -2.92 12.20
C LEU A 105 -4.32 -3.61 11.94
N GLU A 106 -4.17 -4.87 12.35
CA GLU A 106 -3.00 -5.68 12.06
C GLU A 106 -2.86 -5.95 10.55
N PHE A 107 -3.96 -6.26 9.88
CA PHE A 107 -3.98 -6.44 8.42
C PHE A 107 -3.52 -5.16 7.72
N TYR A 108 -4.16 -4.01 7.97
CA TYR A 108 -3.79 -2.78 7.27
C TYR A 108 -2.37 -2.33 7.63
N ALA A 109 -1.91 -2.53 8.87
CA ALA A 109 -0.53 -2.25 9.26
C ALA A 109 0.48 -3.07 8.43
N LYS A 110 0.25 -4.39 8.27
CA LYS A 110 1.11 -5.27 7.45
C LYS A 110 1.10 -4.92 5.96
N HIS A 111 0.01 -4.34 5.47
CA HIS A 111 -0.16 -3.97 4.06
C HIS A 111 0.04 -2.48 3.81
N THR A 112 0.57 -1.72 4.76
CA THR A 112 0.90 -0.30 4.58
C THR A 112 2.39 -0.11 4.59
N ALA A 113 2.89 0.56 3.56
CA ALA A 113 4.28 0.90 3.37
C ALA A 113 4.48 2.42 3.51
N GLN A 114 5.69 2.82 3.91
CA GLN A 114 6.11 4.20 4.03
C GLN A 114 7.51 4.34 3.41
N ILE A 115 7.66 5.33 2.54
CA ILE A 115 8.96 5.72 2.00
C ILE A 115 9.24 7.19 2.30
N GLU A 116 10.52 7.55 2.23
CA GLU A 116 11.00 8.92 2.39
C GLU A 116 11.77 9.31 1.13
N ILE A 117 11.45 10.47 0.56
CA ILE A 117 12.07 10.99 -0.66
C ILE A 117 12.67 12.36 -0.34
N VAL A 118 13.96 12.52 -0.63
CA VAL A 118 14.60 13.82 -0.60
C VAL A 118 14.31 14.56 -1.91
N ARG A 119 13.62 15.69 -1.83
CA ARG A 119 13.29 16.58 -2.95
C ARG A 119 14.50 17.41 -3.38
N LEU A 120 14.39 18.07 -4.55
CA LEU A 120 15.45 18.94 -5.09
C LEU A 120 15.77 20.13 -4.16
N ASP A 121 14.78 20.59 -3.39
CA ASP A 121 14.91 21.63 -2.37
C ASP A 121 15.45 21.09 -1.02
N ARG A 122 15.94 19.84 -1.00
CA ARG A 122 16.45 19.12 0.18
C ARG A 122 15.40 18.89 1.28
N THR A 123 14.13 19.09 0.98
CA THR A 123 13.05 18.70 1.88
C THR A 123 12.86 17.18 1.85
N MET A 124 12.54 16.59 2.99
CA MET A 124 12.18 15.18 3.10
C MET A 124 10.66 15.06 3.00
N GLU A 125 10.17 14.31 2.04
CA GLU A 125 8.76 14.01 1.87
C GLU A 125 8.51 12.54 2.22
N GLN A 126 7.48 12.30 3.03
CA GLN A 126 7.07 10.96 3.39
C GLN A 126 5.82 10.59 2.59
N ILE A 127 5.83 9.40 1.98
CA ILE A 127 4.70 8.88 1.22
C ILE A 127 4.28 7.56 1.85
N VAL A 128 3.02 7.47 2.24
CA VAL A 128 2.41 6.27 2.80
C VAL A 128 1.44 5.69 1.79
N PHE A 129 1.54 4.39 1.48
CA PHE A 129 0.75 3.77 0.42
C PHE A 129 0.42 2.31 0.74
N PRO A 130 -0.66 1.76 0.15
CA PRO A 130 -0.97 0.34 0.28
C PRO A 130 0.02 -0.51 -0.53
N VAL A 131 0.57 -1.56 0.07
CA VAL A 131 1.47 -2.51 -0.59
C VAL A 131 0.68 -3.31 -1.63
N PRO A 132 1.08 -3.29 -2.92
CA PRO A 132 0.40 -4.07 -3.95
C PRO A 132 0.48 -5.57 -3.66
N SER A 133 -0.65 -6.29 -3.74
CA SER A 133 -0.73 -7.73 -3.45
C SER A 133 0.20 -8.59 -4.31
N ILE A 134 0.56 -8.13 -5.52
CA ILE A 134 1.55 -8.80 -6.37
C ILE A 134 2.91 -8.97 -5.67
N CYS A 135 3.26 -8.09 -4.73
CA CYS A 135 4.51 -8.12 -3.97
C CYS A 135 4.61 -9.34 -3.03
N GLU A 136 3.50 -9.98 -2.66
CA GLU A 136 3.50 -11.22 -1.87
C GLU A 136 4.13 -12.39 -2.63
N PHE A 137 4.12 -12.33 -3.96
CA PHE A 137 4.64 -13.38 -4.83
C PHE A 137 6.15 -13.26 -5.08
N LEU A 138 6.82 -12.25 -4.51
CA LEU A 138 8.27 -12.13 -4.61
C LEU A 138 8.93 -13.19 -3.74
N THR A 139 9.74 -14.05 -4.36
CA THR A 139 10.39 -15.15 -3.65
C THR A 139 11.44 -14.65 -2.66
N LYS A 140 11.64 -15.38 -1.56
CA LYS A 140 12.72 -15.11 -0.60
C LYS A 140 14.09 -15.18 -1.27
N GLU A 141 14.27 -16.10 -2.22
CA GLU A 141 15.49 -16.25 -2.99
C GLU A 141 15.80 -14.99 -3.82
N SER A 142 14.81 -14.45 -4.52
CA SER A 142 15.00 -13.22 -5.31
C SER A 142 15.28 -12.01 -4.43
N LYS A 143 14.65 -11.91 -3.24
CA LYS A 143 15.02 -10.88 -2.24
C LYS A 143 16.49 -10.99 -1.83
N LEU A 144 16.95 -12.18 -1.48
CA LEU A 144 18.35 -12.43 -1.10
C LEU A 144 19.31 -12.18 -2.27
N ARG A 145 18.94 -12.59 -3.49
CA ARG A 145 19.71 -12.35 -4.70
C ARG A 145 19.96 -10.86 -4.88
N ILE A 146 18.90 -10.05 -4.88
CA ILE A 146 19.03 -8.59 -4.98
C ILE A 146 19.88 -8.05 -3.83
N TYR A 147 19.63 -8.44 -2.59
CA TYR A 147 20.42 -7.98 -1.44
C TYR A 147 21.92 -8.17 -1.62
N TYR A 148 22.34 -9.37 -2.03
CA TYR A 148 23.77 -9.72 -2.11
C TYR A 148 24.45 -9.28 -3.42
N THR A 149 23.71 -9.10 -4.50
CA THR A 149 24.31 -8.78 -5.82
C THR A 149 24.05 -7.35 -6.29
N THR A 150 23.38 -6.52 -5.49
CA THR A 150 23.20 -5.09 -5.80
C THR A 150 24.55 -4.38 -5.78
N GLU A 151 24.84 -3.57 -6.80
CA GLU A 151 26.07 -2.78 -6.89
C GLU A 151 26.17 -1.71 -5.80
N ARG A 152 27.34 -1.59 -5.16
CA ARG A 152 27.55 -0.68 -4.02
C ARG A 152 28.74 0.25 -4.20
N ASP A 153 29.36 0.24 -5.38
CA ASP A 153 30.68 0.82 -5.62
C ASP A 153 30.60 2.32 -5.89
N GLU A 154 29.50 2.80 -6.48
CA GLU A 154 29.29 4.21 -6.83
C GLU A 154 28.07 4.82 -6.16
N GLN A 155 28.09 6.14 -5.95
CA GLN A 155 26.95 6.86 -5.43
C GLN A 155 25.78 6.78 -6.43
N GLY A 156 24.69 6.15 -6.00
CA GLY A 156 23.50 5.97 -6.84
C GLY A 156 23.46 4.65 -7.61
N SER A 157 24.55 3.86 -7.62
CA SER A 157 24.57 2.54 -8.29
C SER A 157 23.51 1.60 -7.74
N LYS A 158 23.29 1.62 -6.41
CA LYS A 158 22.27 0.78 -5.73
C LYS A 158 20.88 0.96 -6.32
N ILE A 159 20.47 2.21 -6.50
CA ILE A 159 19.14 2.55 -7.00
C ILE A 159 19.09 2.21 -8.48
N ASN A 160 20.12 2.60 -9.25
CA ASN A 160 20.17 2.33 -10.68
C ASN A 160 20.06 0.82 -11.00
N ASP A 161 20.90 0.00 -10.38
CA ASP A 161 20.92 -1.46 -10.55
C ASP A 161 19.60 -2.09 -10.12
N PHE A 162 19.00 -1.61 -9.03
CA PHE A 162 17.67 -2.05 -8.63
C PHE A 162 16.61 -1.75 -9.71
N PHE A 163 16.61 -0.54 -10.27
CA PHE A 163 15.66 -0.16 -11.33
C PHE A 163 15.83 -1.02 -12.58
N LEU A 164 17.07 -1.35 -12.98
CA LEU A 164 17.34 -2.21 -14.12
C LEU A 164 16.78 -3.62 -13.95
N ARG A 165 16.79 -4.15 -12.72
CA ARG A 165 16.29 -5.50 -12.39
C ARG A 165 14.80 -5.53 -12.06
N SER A 166 14.19 -4.35 -11.93
CA SER A 166 12.82 -4.24 -11.43
C SER A 166 11.81 -4.92 -12.37
N GLU A 167 11.94 -4.75 -13.69
CA GLU A 167 11.04 -5.41 -14.64
C GLU A 167 11.06 -6.94 -14.51
N ASP A 168 12.24 -7.54 -14.34
CA ASP A 168 12.40 -8.99 -14.15
C ASP A 168 11.75 -9.47 -12.83
N LEU A 169 11.91 -8.72 -11.75
CA LEU A 169 11.25 -9.01 -10.48
C LEU A 169 9.72 -8.96 -10.61
N PHE A 170 9.20 -7.98 -11.34
CA PHE A 170 7.76 -7.87 -11.61
C PHE A 170 7.24 -9.05 -12.44
N ASN A 171 7.99 -9.44 -13.47
CA ASN A 171 7.67 -10.60 -14.31
C ASN A 171 7.68 -11.90 -13.50
N GLU A 172 8.67 -12.09 -12.62
CA GLU A 172 8.75 -13.23 -11.70
C GLU A 172 7.49 -13.29 -10.81
N MET A 173 7.09 -12.18 -10.20
CA MET A 173 5.91 -12.14 -9.34
C MET A 173 4.62 -12.49 -10.09
N ASN A 174 4.45 -11.95 -11.31
CA ASN A 174 3.31 -12.29 -12.16
C ASN A 174 3.29 -13.77 -12.52
N TRP A 175 4.45 -14.35 -12.79
CA TRP A 175 4.59 -15.77 -13.07
C TRP A 175 4.26 -16.64 -11.84
N GLN A 176 4.79 -16.28 -10.66
CA GLN A 176 4.47 -16.94 -9.39
C GLN A 176 2.98 -16.90 -9.05
N LYS A 177 2.33 -15.74 -9.28
CA LYS A 177 0.88 -15.60 -9.12
C LYS A 177 0.11 -16.55 -10.03
N LYS A 178 0.49 -16.64 -11.32
CA LYS A 178 -0.14 -17.56 -12.29
C LYS A 178 0.00 -19.03 -11.90
N LEU A 179 1.17 -19.45 -11.41
CA LEU A 179 1.39 -20.83 -10.97
C LEU A 179 0.49 -21.22 -9.80
N ARG A 180 0.28 -20.31 -8.85
CA ARG A 180 -0.54 -20.55 -7.65
C ARG A 180 -2.04 -20.48 -7.93
N GLY A 181 -2.45 -19.73 -8.96
CA GLY A 181 -3.83 -19.58 -9.41
C GLY A 181 -4.39 -20.73 -10.26
N GLY A 182 -3.67 -21.85 -10.41
CA GLY A 182 -4.24 -23.09 -10.97
C GLY A 182 -4.45 -23.12 -12.48
N SER A 183 -3.76 -22.28 -13.27
CA SER A 183 -3.65 -22.50 -14.73
C SER A 183 -2.22 -22.87 -15.09
N ALA A 184 -1.97 -24.18 -15.15
CA ALA A 184 -0.73 -24.75 -15.66
C ALA A 184 -0.51 -24.28 -17.10
N MET A 185 0.64 -23.65 -17.37
CA MET A 185 0.99 -23.16 -18.69
C MET A 185 1.25 -24.34 -19.64
N ARG A 186 0.50 -24.42 -20.74
CA ARG A 186 1.02 -25.00 -21.98
C ARG A 186 2.05 -24.02 -22.55
N PRO A 187 3.23 -24.49 -23.00
CA PRO A 187 4.28 -23.61 -23.49
C PRO A 187 3.90 -23.03 -24.85
N GLY A 188 3.93 -21.70 -24.96
CA GLY A 188 3.88 -21.00 -26.25
C GLY A 188 2.84 -19.89 -26.32
N THR A 189 3.24 -18.66 -25.99
CA THR A 189 2.93 -17.37 -26.67
C THR A 189 3.15 -16.22 -25.67
N ALA A 190 4.33 -15.61 -25.73
CA ALA A 190 4.54 -14.28 -25.18
C ALA A 190 3.86 -13.28 -26.13
N GLY A 191 2.73 -12.72 -25.72
CA GLY A 191 2.11 -11.57 -26.35
C GLY A 191 2.60 -10.26 -25.69
N PRO A 192 2.76 -9.16 -26.44
CA PRO A 192 3.31 -7.92 -25.89
C PRO A 192 2.26 -7.23 -25.00
N CYS A 193 2.60 -7.00 -23.73
CA CYS A 193 1.77 -6.17 -22.85
C CYS A 193 1.93 -4.70 -23.22
N GLY A 194 0.83 -4.05 -23.60
CA GLY A 194 0.78 -2.66 -24.05
C GLY A 194 0.94 -1.60 -22.94
N PRO A 195 1.02 -0.31 -23.33
CA PRO A 195 1.46 0.79 -22.47
C PRO A 195 0.30 1.34 -21.61
N GLY A 196 0.00 0.68 -20.50
CA GLY A 196 -0.99 1.15 -19.51
C GLY A 196 -0.44 1.30 -18.08
N LEU A 197 0.85 1.06 -17.88
CA LEU A 197 1.46 0.82 -16.57
C LEU A 197 1.95 2.07 -15.81
N SER A 198 1.66 3.30 -16.28
CA SER A 198 2.33 4.52 -15.79
C SER A 198 2.05 4.90 -14.32
N ARG A 199 0.88 4.58 -13.75
CA ARG A 199 0.56 4.92 -12.34
C ARG A 199 0.78 3.76 -11.36
N ALA A 200 0.53 2.53 -11.79
CA ALA A 200 0.85 1.33 -11.02
C ALA A 200 2.37 1.14 -10.88
N TRP A 201 3.16 1.50 -11.90
CA TRP A 201 4.63 1.53 -11.82
C TRP A 201 5.16 2.49 -10.76
N ALA A 202 4.55 3.67 -10.62
CA ALA A 202 5.00 4.64 -9.64
C ALA A 202 4.75 4.15 -8.20
N GLY A 203 3.72 3.32 -7.97
CA GLY A 203 3.49 2.61 -6.71
C GLY A 203 4.43 1.41 -6.55
N TRP A 204 4.71 0.69 -7.64
CA TRP A 204 5.57 -0.49 -7.66
C TRP A 204 7.05 -0.15 -7.43
N CYS A 205 7.60 0.86 -8.11
CA CYS A 205 8.94 1.38 -7.84
C CYS A 205 9.10 1.88 -6.40
N ARG A 206 8.03 2.37 -5.77
CA ARG A 206 8.02 2.82 -4.37
C ARG A 206 7.91 1.68 -3.36
N ALA A 207 7.08 0.66 -3.62
CA ALA A 207 7.03 -0.59 -2.85
C ALA A 207 8.38 -1.33 -2.87
N CYS A 208 9.01 -1.34 -4.04
CA CYS A 208 10.31 -1.94 -4.25
C CYS A 208 11.47 -1.21 -3.56
N LEU A 209 11.40 0.14 -3.46
CA LEU A 209 12.33 0.94 -2.65
C LEU A 209 12.30 0.53 -1.18
N GLN A 210 11.13 0.13 -0.65
CA GLN A 210 11.02 -0.35 0.73
C GLN A 210 11.49 -1.80 0.89
N ALA A 211 11.27 -2.67 -0.11
CA ALA A 211 11.91 -3.98 -0.13
C ALA A 211 13.45 -3.88 -0.18
N GLY A 212 14.00 -2.82 -0.79
CA GLY A 212 15.42 -2.46 -0.70
C GLY A 212 15.83 -1.81 0.63
N ALA A 213 14.92 -1.12 1.32
CA ALA A 213 15.17 -0.46 2.61
C ALA A 213 15.11 -1.43 3.80
N GLU A 214 14.30 -2.49 3.76
CA GLU A 214 14.35 -3.60 4.72
C GLU A 214 15.58 -4.51 4.52
N LEU A 215 16.35 -4.25 3.47
CA LEU A 215 17.59 -4.93 3.11
C LEU A 215 18.82 -4.00 3.29
N VAL A 216 18.73 -2.93 4.10
CA VAL A 216 19.89 -2.13 4.56
C VAL A 216 19.83 -1.91 6.06
#